data_AF-A0A380GYR7-F1
#
_entry.id   AF-A0A380GYR7-F1
#
_cell.length_a   1.000
_cell.length_b   1.000
_cell.length_c   1.000
_cell.angle_alpha   90.00
_cell.angle_beta   90.00
_cell.angle_gamma   90.00
#
_symmetry.space_group_name_H-M   'P 1'
#
loop_
_entity.id
_entity.type
_entity.pdbx_description
1 polymer ?
#
loop_
_entity_poly.entity_id
_entity_poly.type
_entity_poly.pdbx_seq_one_letter_code
_entity_poly.pdbx_strand_id
1 'polypeptide(L)' 'MRTVAEGLGVGIVSALMLENEPFLDNELIESVPLGKPFDYAVNFIVIANKEKTKQQIVLEFIHYLKKNE' A
#
# COMPACT_ATOMS: atom_id res chain seq x y z
N MET A 1 -8.43 -3.26 8.84
CA MET A 1 -8.74 -2.18 9.80
C MET A 1 -9.90 -2.48 10.75
N ARG A 2 -10.80 -3.43 10.45
CA ARG A 2 -11.89 -3.86 11.35
C ARG A 2 -11.46 -4.16 12.79
N THR A 3 -10.43 -4.97 13.00
CA THR A 3 -9.93 -5.32 14.35
C THR A 3 -9.47 -4.09 15.15
N VAL A 4 -8.91 -3.08 14.48
CA VAL A 4 -8.56 -1.79 15.11
C VAL A 4 -9.82 -1.00 15.46
N ALA A 5 -10.80 -0.96 14.55
CA ALA A 5 -12.11 -0.33 14.78
C ALA A 5 -12.95 -1.00 15.88
N GLU A 6 -12.73 -2.30 16.13
CA GLU A 6 -13.31 -3.04 17.24
C GLU A 6 -12.58 -2.79 18.58
N GLY A 7 -11.53 -1.95 18.57
CA GLY A 7 -10.77 -1.61 19.78
C GLY A 7 -9.73 -2.65 20.21
N LEU A 8 -9.39 -3.60 19.34
CA LEU A 8 -8.52 -4.74 19.68
C LEU A 8 -7.02 -4.45 19.45
N GLY A 9 -6.64 -3.20 19.16
CA GLY A 9 -5.24 -2.80 19.09
C GLY A 9 -4.98 -1.60 18.18
N VAL A 10 -3.71 -1.42 17.81
CA VAL A 10 -3.22 -0.39 16.87
C VAL A 10 -2.54 -1.05 15.68
N GLY A 11 -2.58 -0.40 14.51
CA GLY A 11 -1.94 -0.89 13.29
C GLY A 11 -1.16 0.21 12.58
N ILE A 12 0.03 -0.12 12.09
CA ILE A 12 0.80 0.77 11.20
C ILE A 12 0.46 0.40 9.77
N VAL A 13 0.06 1.39 8.98
CA VAL A 13 -0.33 1.21 7.58
C VAL A 13 0.32 2.29 6.72
N SER A 14 0.44 2.00 5.41
CA SER A 14 0.85 3.02 4.44
C SER A 14 -0.26 4.04 4.25
N ALA A 15 0.09 5.29 3.95
CA ALA A 15 -0.89 6.33 3.60
C ALA A 15 -1.80 5.90 2.43
N LEU A 16 -1.28 5.11 1.49
CA LEU A 16 -2.05 4.53 0.37
C LEU A 16 -3.19 3.60 0.82
N MET A 17 -3.05 2.97 1.99
CA MET A 17 -4.09 2.09 2.54
C MET A 17 -5.20 2.87 3.26
N LEU A 18 -5.00 4.18 3.50
CA LEU A 18 -6.00 5.05 4.10
C LEU A 18 -6.97 5.61 3.05
N GLU A 19 -6.63 5.54 1.76
CA GLU A 19 -7.48 6.05 0.68
C GLU A 19 -8.79 5.26 0.61
N ASN A 20 -9.92 5.94 0.87
CA ASN A 20 -11.27 5.36 0.89
C ASN A 20 -11.46 4.27 1.96
N GLU A 21 -10.81 4.38 3.12
CA GLU A 21 -11.04 3.45 4.21
C GLU A 21 -12.33 3.78 4.99
N PRO A 22 -13.38 2.93 4.91
CA PRO A 22 -14.66 3.20 5.54
C PRO A 22 -14.60 3.30 7.07
N PHE A 23 -13.63 2.67 7.75
CA PHE A 23 -13.52 2.81 9.21
C PHE A 23 -13.00 4.19 9.64
N LEU A 24 -12.25 4.90 8.78
CA LEU A 24 -11.84 6.29 9.00
C LEU A 24 -13.00 7.24 8.67
N ASP A 25 -13.67 7.02 7.54
CA ASP A 25 -14.79 7.87 7.09
C ASP A 25 -15.98 7.87 8.07
N ASN A 26 -16.20 6.74 8.75
CA ASN A 26 -17.22 6.60 9.77
C ASN A 26 -16.72 6.96 11.19
N GLU A 27 -15.54 7.56 11.31
CA GLU A 27 -14.92 8.01 12.57
C GLU A 27 -14.77 6.91 13.64
N LEU A 28 -14.68 5.63 13.22
CA LEU A 28 -14.52 4.50 14.13
C LEU A 28 -13.07 4.34 14.61
N ILE A 29 -12.12 4.84 13.83
CA ILE A 29 -10.69 4.89 14.14
C ILE A 29 -10.11 6.22 13.71
N GLU A 30 -8.97 6.59 14.31
CA GLU A 30 -8.21 7.78 13.94
C GLU A 30 -6.85 7.38 13.38
N SER A 31 -6.39 8.06 12.33
CA SER A 31 -5.03 7.92 11.81
C SER A 31 -4.11 9.00 12.40
N VAL A 32 -3.01 8.58 13.01
CA VAL A 32 -1.97 9.49 13.51
C VAL A 32 -0.72 9.39 12.62
N PRO A 33 -0.18 10.50 12.09
CA PRO A 33 1.02 10.46 11.28
C PRO A 33 2.22 10.03 12.11
N LEU A 34 2.99 9.07 11.58
CA LEU A 34 4.26 8.66 12.18
C LEU A 34 5.33 9.71 11.86
N GLY A 35 5.78 10.43 12.89
CA GLY A 35 6.89 11.38 12.79
C GLY A 35 8.27 10.70 12.77
N LYS A 36 9.33 11.48 12.83
CA LYS A 36 10.71 10.94 12.93
C LYS A 36 10.87 10.07 14.19
N PRO A 37 11.60 8.94 14.14
CA PRO A 37 12.47 8.48 13.04
C PRO A 37 11.78 7.58 11.99
N PHE A 38 10.45 7.47 12.01
CA PHE A 38 9.70 6.56 11.15
C PHE A 38 9.45 7.13 9.75
N ASP A 39 10.52 7.56 9.07
CA ASP A 39 10.52 7.97 7.66
C ASP A 39 10.82 6.75 6.77
N TYR A 40 9.86 5.83 6.71
CA TYR A 40 10.02 4.58 5.97
C TYR A 40 9.57 4.74 4.52
N ALA A 41 10.49 4.52 3.58
CA ALA A 41 10.16 4.40 2.17
C ALA A 41 9.47 3.04 1.92
N VAL A 42 8.25 3.07 1.36
CA VAL A 42 7.60 1.87 0.83
C VAL A 42 8.24 1.55 -0.52
N ASN A 43 8.92 0.40 -0.60
CA ASN A 43 9.53 -0.07 -1.85
C ASN A 43 8.58 -1.04 -2.56
N PHE A 44 8.30 -0.78 -3.84
CA PHE A 44 7.53 -1.69 -4.68
C PHE A 44 8.47 -2.59 -5.49
N ILE A 45 8.17 -3.89 -5.54
CA ILE A 45 8.96 -4.87 -6.30
C ILE A 45 8.00 -5.63 -7.22
N VAL A 46 8.39 -5.78 -8.50
CA VAL A 46 7.66 -6.64 -9.43
C VAL A 46 8.28 -8.03 -9.47
N ILE A 47 7.47 -9.05 -9.21
CA ILE A 47 7.86 -10.46 -9.32
C ILE A 47 7.19 -11.03 -10.58
N ALA A 48 8.01 -11.47 -11.55
CA ALA A 48 7.53 -12.05 -12.80
C ALA A 48 8.24 -13.38 -13.09
N ASN A 49 7.49 -14.35 -13.63
CA ASN A 49 8.07 -15.61 -14.10
C ASN A 49 8.87 -15.38 -15.39
N LYS A 50 10.14 -15.81 -15.39
CA LYS A 50 11.10 -15.65 -16.48
C LYS A 50 10.71 -16.41 -17.75
N GLU A 51 9.94 -17.49 -17.66
CA GLU A 51 9.68 -18.42 -18.80
C GLU A 51 8.41 -18.12 -19.61
N LYS A 52 7.93 -16.87 -19.62
CA LYS A 52 6.69 -16.55 -20.36
C LYS A 52 6.94 -16.22 -21.84
N THR A 53 6.16 -16.82 -22.73
CA THR A 53 6.00 -16.41 -24.14
C THR A 53 5.51 -14.96 -24.33
N LYS A 54 5.11 -14.27 -23.25
CA LYS A 54 4.61 -12.89 -23.23
C LYS A 54 5.53 -11.91 -22.49
N GLN A 55 6.83 -12.17 -22.43
CA GLN A 55 7.82 -11.32 -21.74
C GLN A 55 7.69 -9.83 -22.10
N GLN A 56 7.44 -9.51 -23.38
CA GLN A 56 7.36 -8.12 -23.84
C GLN A 56 6.18 -7.36 -23.23
N ILE A 57 5.00 -7.99 -23.15
CA ILE A 57 3.82 -7.41 -22.50
C ILE A 57 4.07 -7.18 -20.99
N VAL A 58 4.78 -8.11 -20.34
CA VAL A 58 5.14 -7.96 -18.92
C VAL A 58 6.10 -6.78 -18.73
N LEU A 59 7.07 -6.60 -19.62
CA LEU A 59 8.01 -5.47 -19.56
C LEU A 59 7.31 -4.12 -19.82
N GLU A 60 6.40 -4.07 -20.79
CA GLU A 60 5.58 -2.87 -21.05
C GLU A 60 4.72 -2.50 -19.84
N PHE A 61 4.10 -3.49 -19.20
CA PHE A 61 3.33 -3.26 -17.99
C PHE A 61 4.20 -2.75 -16.84
N ILE A 62 5.38 -3.33 -16.62
CA ILE A 62 6.35 -2.85 -15.62
C ILE A 62 6.75 -1.41 -15.92
N HIS A 63 7.01 -1.09 -17.19
CA HIS A 63 7.39 0.27 -17.59
C HIS A 63 6.26 1.27 -17.33
N TYR A 64 5.02 0.89 -17.63
CA TYR A 64 3.84 1.71 -17.31
C TYR A 64 3.73 1.99 -15.82
N LEU A 65 3.92 0.98 -14.97
CA LEU A 65 3.87 1.15 -13.51
C LEU A 65 4.94 2.14 -13.03
N LYS A 66 6.19 1.99 -13.49
CA LYS A 66 7.30 2.89 -13.13
C LYS A 66 7.13 4.33 -13.57
N LYS A 67 6.38 4.60 -14.64
CA LYS A 67 6.15 5.96 -15.13
C LYS A 67 5.12 6.72 -14.28
N ASN A 68 4.27 5.99 -13.57
CA ASN A 68 3.21 6.55 -12.74
C ASN A 68 3.53 6.50 -11.24
N GLU A 69 4.75 6.10 -10.86
CA GLU A 69 5.36 6.48 -9.57
C GLU A 69 5.82 7.94 -9.63
#